data_AF-A0A919DG07-F1
#
_entry.id   AF-A0A919DG07-F1
#
_cell.length_a   1.000
_cell.length_b   1.000
_cell.length_c   1.000
_cell.angle_alpha   90.00
_cell.angle_beta   90.00
_cell.angle_gamma   90.00
#
_symmetry.space_group_name_H-M   'P 1'
#
loop_
_entity.id
_entity.type
_entity.pdbx_description
1 polymer ?
#
loop_
_entity_poly.entity_id
_entity_poly.type
_entity_poly.pdbx_seq_one_letter_code
_entity_poly.pdbx_strand_id
1 'polypeptide(L)'
;MNHTPNEPRDLNRDPITGAPGAHPLGVGVGGVAGGAVAGALAGTVFGPLGTLIGAGVGVVAGAAAGKAVAERIDPTGEIDYWREAHRSREYVKPDRDFERDYRPAYEYGIGARERHRDRDWQEVERDLGSQWPHARATSQLDWDDARHAARDAWERTDRTYRTYGAGDRYFASRFEHSPYRSSEESFDDYRPAYRYGMQARSRYGERDWDDRLEAELREGWERIKGGSRLTWERAKHAVREAFHTREDEYLGAEWTETGLGAPTTGTTRSGIGPGTDRGF
;
A
#
# COMPACT_ATOMS: atom_id res chain seq x y z
N MET A 1 -64.68 12.97 -21.98
CA MET A 1 -64.67 11.49 -22.10
C MET A 1 -63.36 11.09 -22.80
N ASN A 2 -62.62 10.15 -22.18
CA ASN A 2 -61.36 9.50 -22.58
C ASN A 2 -61.52 8.65 -23.87
N HIS A 3 -60.51 8.22 -24.65
CA HIS A 3 -59.33 7.40 -24.31
C HIS A 3 -58.22 7.46 -25.40
N THR A 4 -56.95 7.30 -24.99
CA THR A 4 -55.76 6.90 -25.77
C THR A 4 -55.72 5.36 -25.97
N PRO A 5 -54.90 4.77 -26.88
CA PRO A 5 -53.53 4.37 -26.48
C PRO A 5 -52.47 4.24 -27.63
N ASN A 6 -51.19 4.42 -27.31
CA ASN A 6 -50.15 3.53 -27.86
C ASN A 6 -48.95 3.44 -26.90
N GLU A 7 -48.53 2.21 -26.62
CA GLU A 7 -47.72 1.78 -25.49
C GLU A 7 -46.18 1.89 -25.68
N PRO A 8 -45.43 1.97 -24.56
CA PRO A 8 -43.97 2.03 -24.52
C PRO A 8 -43.28 0.66 -24.71
N ARG A 9 -42.21 0.63 -25.52
CA ARG A 9 -41.37 -0.55 -25.72
C ARG A 9 -40.39 -0.78 -24.57
N ASP A 10 -40.68 -1.83 -23.83
CA ASP A 10 -39.81 -2.92 -23.39
C ASP A 10 -38.50 -2.56 -22.65
N LEU A 11 -38.62 -2.49 -21.33
CA LEU A 11 -37.52 -2.52 -20.37
C LEU A 11 -37.07 -3.97 -20.24
N ASN A 12 -35.77 -4.24 -20.32
CA ASN A 12 -35.14 -5.55 -20.06
C ASN A 12 -35.55 -6.07 -18.67
N ARG A 13 -36.64 -6.84 -18.60
CA ARG A 13 -37.24 -7.36 -17.37
C ARG A 13 -36.73 -8.77 -17.11
N ASP A 14 -36.51 -9.07 -15.83
CA ASP A 14 -36.21 -10.41 -15.37
C ASP A 14 -37.42 -11.36 -15.58
N PRO A 15 -37.24 -12.56 -16.18
CA PRO A 15 -38.35 -13.44 -16.54
C PRO A 15 -39.09 -14.10 -15.36
N ILE A 16 -38.59 -14.00 -14.12
CA ILE A 16 -39.22 -14.67 -12.97
C ILE A 16 -39.84 -13.65 -12.00
N THR A 17 -39.36 -12.41 -11.93
CA THR A 17 -39.83 -11.44 -10.92
C THR A 17 -40.44 -10.14 -11.46
N GLY A 18 -40.26 -9.80 -12.75
CA GLY A 18 -41.06 -8.77 -13.43
C GLY A 18 -41.00 -7.32 -12.91
N ALA A 19 -40.11 -6.97 -11.98
CA ALA A 19 -40.02 -5.64 -11.40
C ALA A 19 -39.36 -4.60 -12.35
N PRO A 20 -39.88 -3.36 -12.45
CA PRO A 20 -39.18 -2.26 -13.12
C PRO A 20 -37.93 -1.86 -12.34
N GLY A 21 -36.80 -1.65 -13.02
CA GLY A 21 -35.58 -1.14 -12.40
C GLY A 21 -35.80 0.25 -11.80
N ALA A 22 -35.90 0.31 -10.47
CA ALA A 22 -36.01 1.54 -9.71
C ALA A 22 -34.73 1.75 -8.89
N HIS A 23 -34.03 2.83 -9.21
CA HIS A 23 -33.25 3.57 -8.23
C HIS A 23 -34.18 4.60 -7.57
N PRO A 24 -34.26 4.58 -6.24
CA PRO A 24 -34.37 5.84 -5.51
C PRO A 24 -33.37 5.86 -4.34
N LEU A 25 -32.40 6.77 -4.46
CA LEU A 25 -31.62 7.46 -3.42
C LEU A 25 -31.33 6.68 -2.12
N GLY A 26 -30.07 6.28 -1.95
CA GLY A 26 -29.50 5.83 -0.68
C GLY A 26 -29.40 4.32 -0.52
N VAL A 27 -28.16 3.84 -0.35
CA VAL A 27 -27.75 2.47 0.01
C VAL A 27 -28.40 1.33 -0.80
N GLY A 28 -27.68 0.75 -1.76
CA GLY A 28 -28.13 -0.50 -2.39
C GLY A 28 -27.28 -0.96 -3.57
N VAL A 29 -26.84 -2.21 -3.45
CA VAL A 29 -26.39 -3.19 -4.47
C VAL A 29 -26.60 -2.80 -5.95
N GLY A 30 -25.49 -2.78 -6.72
CA GLY A 30 -25.42 -3.19 -8.13
C GLY A 30 -25.44 -2.10 -9.23
N GLY A 31 -24.58 -2.26 -10.25
CA GLY A 31 -24.89 -1.84 -11.62
C GLY A 31 -23.83 -1.04 -12.38
N VAL A 32 -23.30 -1.64 -13.46
CA VAL A 32 -22.32 -1.09 -14.42
C VAL A 32 -23.06 -0.33 -15.52
N ALA A 33 -22.79 0.97 -15.72
CA ALA A 33 -22.97 1.71 -16.99
C ALA A 33 -22.36 3.12 -16.86
N GLY A 34 -21.74 3.62 -17.92
CA GLY A 34 -20.77 4.72 -17.88
C GLY A 34 -21.26 6.08 -17.35
N GLY A 35 -20.32 6.84 -16.78
CA GLY A 35 -20.50 8.23 -16.39
C GLY A 35 -19.60 8.59 -15.21
N ALA A 36 -18.69 9.54 -15.40
CA ALA A 36 -17.80 10.03 -14.36
C ALA A 36 -18.60 10.58 -13.18
N VAL A 37 -18.48 9.95 -12.01
CA VAL A 37 -19.02 10.49 -10.76
C VAL A 37 -17.90 11.25 -10.06
N ALA A 38 -18.03 12.57 -10.07
CA ALA A 38 -17.25 13.46 -9.23
C ALA A 38 -17.61 13.23 -7.75
N GLY A 39 -16.58 12.91 -6.95
CA GLY A 39 -16.39 13.33 -5.56
C GLY A 39 -17.52 13.08 -4.55
N ALA A 40 -17.40 11.98 -3.82
CA ALA A 40 -17.70 11.95 -2.39
C ALA A 40 -16.56 11.23 -1.68
N LEU A 41 -15.64 12.00 -1.08
CA LEU A 41 -14.63 11.47 -0.16
C LEU A 41 -15.33 11.11 1.16
N ALA A 42 -16.08 10.00 1.15
CA ALA A 42 -16.44 9.30 2.37
C ALA A 42 -15.18 8.60 2.88
N GLY A 43 -14.49 9.26 3.81
CA GLY A 43 -13.39 8.66 4.57
C GLY A 43 -13.89 7.40 5.26
N THR A 44 -13.37 6.25 4.83
CA THR A 44 -13.53 5.01 5.56
C THR A 44 -12.16 4.62 6.10
N VAL A 45 -12.11 4.49 7.43
CA VAL A 45 -10.92 4.17 8.21
C VAL A 45 -10.58 2.70 7.98
N PHE A 46 -9.60 2.39 7.15
CA PHE A 46 -9.10 1.03 6.99
C PHE A 46 -7.58 1.05 6.85
N GLY A 47 -6.90 0.40 7.80
CA GLY A 47 -5.51 0.68 8.13
C GLY A 47 -4.46 0.00 7.24
N PRO A 48 -3.17 0.00 7.66
CA PRO A 48 -1.98 -0.18 6.82
C PRO A 48 -1.81 -1.45 5.99
N LEU A 49 -2.78 -2.36 5.94
CA LEU A 49 -2.74 -3.53 5.06
C LEU A 49 -4.11 -3.74 4.39
N GLY A 50 -4.16 -3.52 3.08
CA GLY A 50 -5.10 -4.22 2.22
C GLY A 50 -6.52 -3.69 2.08
N THR A 51 -6.78 -2.40 2.27
CA THR A 51 -8.09 -1.83 1.88
C THR A 51 -7.96 -0.74 0.81
N LEU A 52 -8.71 -0.97 -0.27
CA LEU A 52 -8.92 -0.07 -1.40
C LEU A 52 -9.46 1.29 -0.93
N ILE A 53 -8.69 2.35 -1.18
CA ILE A 53 -9.29 3.67 -1.46
C ILE A 53 -9.17 3.90 -2.97
N GLY A 54 -10.28 3.72 -3.66
CA GLY A 54 -10.50 4.20 -5.02
C GLY A 54 -11.27 5.51 -4.97
N ALA A 55 -10.58 6.64 -5.15
CA ALA A 55 -11.19 7.90 -5.54
C ALA A 55 -10.11 8.81 -6.15
N GLY A 56 -9.94 8.72 -7.48
CA GLY A 56 -9.10 9.63 -8.25
C GLY A 56 -8.03 8.91 -9.08
N VAL A 57 -8.20 8.94 -10.40
CA VAL A 57 -7.30 8.45 -11.48
C VAL A 57 -7.52 7.00 -11.95
N GLY A 58 -8.37 6.88 -12.97
CA GLY A 58 -8.19 5.95 -14.09
C GLY A 58 -8.58 4.50 -13.83
N VAL A 59 -9.76 4.12 -14.34
CA VAL A 59 -10.22 2.74 -14.46
C VAL A 59 -9.21 1.92 -15.27
N VAL A 60 -8.65 0.86 -14.68
CA VAL A 60 -8.13 -0.27 -15.46
C VAL A 60 -8.94 -1.50 -15.08
N ALA A 61 -9.76 -1.94 -16.03
CA ALA A 61 -10.43 -3.22 -16.01
C ALA A 61 -9.40 -4.35 -16.22
N GLY A 62 -9.52 -5.42 -15.44
CA GLY A 62 -8.71 -6.62 -15.59
C GLY A 62 -9.34 -7.79 -14.85
N ALA A 63 -10.35 -8.40 -15.45
CA ALA A 63 -10.89 -9.68 -15.02
C ALA A 63 -10.25 -10.79 -15.88
N ALA A 64 -9.44 -11.63 -15.26
CA ALA A 64 -9.15 -12.98 -15.74
C ALA A 64 -8.93 -13.87 -14.52
N ALA A 65 -9.62 -15.01 -14.50
CA ALA A 65 -9.69 -15.95 -13.39
C ALA A 65 -8.31 -16.48 -12.96
N GLY A 66 -8.06 -16.48 -11.65
CA GLY A 66 -6.85 -16.96 -11.02
C GLY A 66 -6.57 -16.11 -9.78
N LYS A 67 -6.29 -16.75 -8.65
CA LYS A 67 -6.17 -16.18 -7.29
C LYS A 67 -5.09 -15.06 -7.22
N ALA A 68 -5.39 -13.87 -7.70
CA ALA A 68 -4.54 -12.69 -7.54
C ALA A 68 -5.17 -11.80 -6.47
N VAL A 69 -4.78 -12.02 -5.21
CA VAL A 69 -4.92 -10.95 -4.22
C VAL A 69 -3.94 -9.87 -4.69
N ALA A 70 -4.44 -8.86 -5.40
CA ALA A 70 -3.63 -7.69 -5.72
C ALA A 70 -3.26 -7.05 -4.38
N GLU A 71 -2.05 -7.33 -3.92
CA GLU A 71 -1.51 -6.78 -2.69
C GLU A 71 -1.32 -5.28 -2.89
N ARG A 72 -2.20 -4.50 -2.27
CA ARG A 72 -2.22 -3.04 -2.35
C ARG A 72 -1.63 -2.45 -1.08
N ILE A 73 -0.91 -1.34 -1.24
CA ILE A 73 -0.47 -0.54 -0.11
C ILE A 73 -1.70 0.24 0.36
N ASP A 74 -1.87 0.39 1.67
CA ASP A 74 -2.91 1.24 2.22
C ASP A 74 -2.58 2.71 1.90
N PRO A 75 -3.35 3.38 1.03
CA PRO A 75 -3.10 4.78 0.72
C PRO A 75 -3.28 5.66 1.97
N THR A 76 -4.12 5.26 2.93
CA THR A 76 -4.40 6.03 4.15
C THR A 76 -3.17 6.14 5.03
N GLY A 77 -2.56 5.01 5.38
CA GLY A 77 -1.33 4.98 6.19
C GLY A 77 -0.16 5.69 5.53
N GLU A 78 -0.04 5.61 4.20
CA GLU A 78 0.97 6.37 3.46
C GLU A 78 0.69 7.87 3.49
N ILE A 79 -0.57 8.31 3.34
CA ILE A 79 -0.92 9.73 3.42
C ILE A 79 -0.75 10.29 4.83
N ASP A 80 -1.02 9.52 5.88
CA ASP A 80 -0.72 9.93 7.26
C ASP A 80 0.78 10.09 7.49
N TYR A 81 1.61 9.20 6.92
CA TYR A 81 3.06 9.40 6.91
C TYR A 81 3.44 10.70 6.19
N TRP A 82 2.90 10.93 4.98
CA TRP A 82 3.22 12.14 4.19
C TRP A 82 2.72 13.43 4.85
N ARG A 83 1.62 13.38 5.60
CA ARG A 83 1.11 14.52 6.37
C ARG A 83 2.13 15.07 7.36
N GLU A 84 2.95 14.22 7.95
CA GLU A 84 4.04 14.67 8.80
C GLU A 84 5.33 14.87 7.98
N ALA A 85 5.71 13.86 7.20
CA ALA A 85 7.00 13.83 6.52
C ALA A 85 7.16 14.89 5.43
N HIS A 86 6.08 15.44 4.85
CA HIS A 86 6.19 16.49 3.83
C HIS A 86 6.79 17.77 4.39
N ARG A 87 6.56 18.10 5.67
CA ARG A 87 6.95 19.40 6.25
C ARG A 87 8.45 19.66 6.22
N SER A 88 9.25 18.61 6.17
CA SER A 88 10.71 18.68 6.13
C SER A 88 11.29 18.58 4.71
N ARG A 89 10.45 18.47 3.67
CA ARG A 89 10.91 18.28 2.29
C ARG A 89 11.25 19.62 1.64
N GLU A 90 12.38 19.66 0.97
CA GLU A 90 12.92 20.87 0.33
C GLU A 90 11.98 21.44 -0.74
N TYR A 91 11.23 20.59 -1.44
CA TYR A 91 10.27 21.00 -2.47
C TYR A 91 8.96 21.56 -1.90
N VAL A 92 8.77 21.56 -0.57
CA VAL A 92 7.58 22.08 0.06
C VAL A 92 7.65 23.60 0.17
N LYS A 93 6.70 24.26 -0.49
CA LYS A 93 6.56 25.71 -0.48
C LYS A 93 5.79 26.14 0.78
N PRO A 94 6.26 27.19 1.48
CA PRO A 94 5.68 27.59 2.76
C PRO A 94 4.26 28.18 2.65
N ASP A 95 3.85 28.62 1.47
CA ASP A 95 2.52 29.17 1.17
C ASP A 95 1.49 28.11 0.71
N ARG A 96 1.88 26.84 0.70
CA ARG A 96 1.05 25.72 0.23
C ARG A 96 0.55 24.87 1.37
N ASP A 97 -0.67 24.35 1.19
CA ASP A 97 -1.36 23.53 2.18
C ASP A 97 -1.22 22.04 1.86
N PHE A 98 -1.08 21.22 2.89
CA PHE A 98 -0.97 19.78 2.70
C PHE A 98 -2.22 19.20 2.04
N GLU A 99 -3.41 19.46 2.59
CA GLU A 99 -4.65 18.82 2.13
C GLU A 99 -5.01 19.21 0.70
N ARG A 100 -4.89 20.50 0.40
CA ARG A 100 -5.23 21.02 -0.93
C ARG A 100 -4.14 20.69 -1.94
N ASP A 101 -2.88 21.01 -1.65
CA ASP A 101 -1.84 21.10 -2.68
C ASP A 101 -1.00 19.82 -2.79
N TYR A 102 -0.50 19.31 -1.67
CA TYR A 102 0.47 18.19 -1.68
C TYR A 102 -0.16 16.81 -1.57
N ARG A 103 -1.24 16.66 -0.82
CA ARG A 103 -1.93 15.38 -0.64
C ARG A 103 -2.35 14.77 -1.99
N PRO A 104 -2.96 15.50 -2.94
CA PRO A 104 -3.27 14.94 -4.25
C PRO A 104 -2.03 14.47 -5.02
N ALA A 105 -0.88 15.13 -4.85
CA ALA A 105 0.36 14.75 -5.52
C ALA A 105 0.95 13.46 -4.94
N TYR A 106 0.93 13.31 -3.60
CA TYR A 106 1.34 12.05 -2.96
C TYR A 106 0.41 10.89 -3.32
N GLU A 107 -0.90 11.09 -3.27
CA GLU A 107 -1.90 10.09 -3.70
C GLU A 107 -1.66 9.69 -5.17
N TYR A 108 -1.35 10.68 -6.02
CA TYR A 108 -1.04 10.44 -7.43
C TYR A 108 0.21 9.58 -7.63
N GLY A 109 1.28 9.85 -6.87
CA GLY A 109 2.52 9.06 -6.88
C GLY A 109 2.32 7.62 -6.41
N ILE A 110 1.61 7.42 -5.30
CA ILE A 110 1.27 6.09 -4.76
C ILE A 110 0.48 5.31 -5.82
N GLY A 111 -0.62 5.88 -6.32
CA GLY A 111 -1.47 5.23 -7.32
C GLY A 111 -0.75 4.96 -8.64
N ALA A 112 0.16 5.84 -9.04
CA ALA A 112 1.00 5.62 -10.21
C ALA A 112 1.91 4.40 -10.03
N ARG A 113 2.56 4.26 -8.87
CA ARG A 113 3.40 3.09 -8.58
C ARG A 113 2.58 1.79 -8.57
N GLU A 114 1.36 1.83 -8.05
CA GLU A 114 0.47 0.66 -8.05
C GLU A 114 0.08 0.20 -9.46
N ARG A 115 -0.16 1.15 -10.38
CA ARG A 115 -0.52 0.87 -11.79
C ARG A 115 0.66 0.44 -12.65
N HIS A 116 1.88 0.80 -12.25
CA HIS A 116 3.09 0.63 -13.05
C HIS A 116 4.19 -0.09 -12.27
N ARG A 117 3.86 -1.25 -11.66
CA ARG A 117 4.76 -2.00 -10.77
C ARG A 117 6.06 -2.48 -11.43
N ASP A 118 6.05 -2.70 -12.73
CA ASP A 118 7.21 -3.23 -13.46
C ASP A 118 7.98 -2.15 -14.22
N ARG A 119 7.65 -0.86 -13.99
CA ARG A 119 8.27 0.27 -14.68
C ARG A 119 9.02 1.16 -13.70
N ASP A 120 10.00 1.89 -14.23
CA ASP A 120 10.73 2.91 -13.50
C ASP A 120 10.06 4.28 -13.64
N TRP A 121 10.32 5.17 -12.66
CA TRP A 121 9.76 6.52 -12.64
C TRP A 121 10.04 7.29 -13.95
N GLN A 122 11.26 7.21 -14.46
CA GLN A 122 11.70 7.94 -15.66
C GLN A 122 10.88 7.56 -16.90
N GLU A 123 10.40 6.32 -16.96
CA GLU A 123 9.64 5.84 -18.11
C GLU A 123 8.18 6.31 -18.09
N VAL A 124 7.66 6.68 -16.91
CA VAL A 124 6.26 7.09 -16.71
C VAL A 124 6.10 8.57 -16.41
N GLU A 125 7.15 9.26 -15.96
CA GLU A 125 7.09 10.65 -15.48
C GLU A 125 6.44 11.59 -16.51
N ARG A 126 6.84 11.46 -17.78
CA ARG A 126 6.29 12.29 -18.86
C ARG A 126 4.79 12.10 -19.02
N ASP A 127 4.34 10.84 -19.00
CA ASP A 127 2.92 10.51 -19.16
C ASP A 127 2.12 10.95 -17.93
N LEU A 128 2.67 10.78 -16.73
CA LEU A 128 2.09 11.26 -15.49
C LEU A 128 1.94 12.80 -15.49
N GLY A 129 2.97 13.51 -15.94
CA GLY A 129 2.92 14.97 -16.06
C GLY A 129 1.87 15.46 -17.04
N SER A 130 1.67 14.76 -18.16
CA SER A 130 0.62 15.10 -19.12
C SER A 130 -0.79 14.89 -18.56
N GLN A 131 -0.95 13.96 -17.61
CA GLN A 131 -2.23 13.62 -16.99
C GLN A 131 -2.52 14.43 -15.71
N TRP A 132 -1.49 14.98 -15.06
CA TRP A 132 -1.61 15.74 -13.82
C TRP A 132 -2.70 16.82 -13.82
N PRO A 133 -2.88 17.65 -14.87
CA PRO A 133 -3.93 18.67 -14.90
C PRO A 133 -5.35 18.12 -14.71
N HIS A 134 -5.59 16.86 -15.11
CA HIS A 134 -6.86 16.16 -14.95
C HIS A 134 -6.95 15.38 -13.62
N ALA A 135 -5.81 15.05 -13.02
CA ALA A 135 -5.71 14.27 -11.79
C ALA A 135 -5.62 15.11 -10.51
N ARG A 136 -5.16 16.37 -10.62
CA ARG A 136 -4.78 17.22 -9.47
C ARG A 136 -5.92 17.63 -8.54
N ALA A 137 -7.17 17.31 -8.88
CA ALA A 137 -8.36 17.66 -8.12
C ALA A 137 -8.38 19.15 -7.73
N THR A 138 -8.29 19.47 -6.43
CA THR A 138 -8.28 20.84 -5.89
C THR A 138 -6.88 21.44 -5.76
N SER A 139 -5.82 20.68 -6.06
CA SER A 139 -4.43 21.13 -5.95
C SER A 139 -4.12 22.26 -6.91
N GLN A 140 -3.42 23.27 -6.39
CA GLN A 140 -2.92 24.39 -7.17
C GLN A 140 -1.50 24.16 -7.70
N LEU A 141 -0.90 23.00 -7.47
CA LEU A 141 0.44 22.70 -7.99
C LEU A 141 0.38 22.42 -9.50
N ASP A 142 1.30 23.02 -10.24
CA ASP A 142 1.63 22.58 -11.59
C ASP A 142 2.56 21.36 -11.53
N TRP A 143 2.73 20.66 -12.65
CA TRP A 143 3.47 19.40 -12.66
C TRP A 143 4.93 19.56 -12.18
N ASP A 144 5.58 20.66 -12.53
CA ASP A 144 6.98 20.92 -12.11
C ASP A 144 7.13 20.95 -10.58
N ASP A 145 6.11 21.37 -9.84
CA ASP A 145 6.10 21.34 -8.38
C ASP A 145 5.60 19.98 -7.86
N ALA A 146 4.50 19.47 -8.42
CA ALA A 146 3.85 18.25 -7.97
C ALA A 146 4.69 16.99 -8.20
N ARG A 147 5.53 16.96 -9.25
CA ARG A 147 6.37 15.81 -9.61
C ARG A 147 7.27 15.37 -8.47
N HIS A 148 7.74 16.31 -7.63
CA HIS A 148 8.65 16.01 -6.54
C HIS A 148 7.93 15.21 -5.43
N ALA A 149 6.74 15.65 -5.03
CA ALA A 149 5.89 14.93 -4.08
C ALA A 149 5.42 13.58 -4.65
N ALA A 150 4.98 13.56 -5.92
CA ALA A 150 4.56 12.33 -6.59
C ALA A 150 5.70 11.31 -6.69
N ARG A 151 6.91 11.76 -7.01
CA ARG A 151 8.10 10.91 -7.08
C ARG A 151 8.51 10.36 -5.72
N ASP A 152 8.51 11.20 -4.68
CA ASP A 152 8.88 10.76 -3.31
C ASP A 152 7.88 9.71 -2.79
N ALA A 153 6.58 9.91 -3.05
CA ALA A 153 5.55 8.90 -2.83
C ALA A 153 5.81 7.60 -3.62
N TRP A 154 6.08 7.71 -4.92
CA TRP A 154 6.39 6.56 -5.78
C TRP A 154 7.59 5.76 -5.25
N GLU A 155 8.70 6.42 -4.97
CA GLU A 155 9.96 5.78 -4.55
C GLU A 155 9.83 5.11 -3.18
N ARG A 156 9.10 5.74 -2.24
CA ARG A 156 8.78 5.12 -0.97
C ARG A 156 7.89 3.90 -1.15
N THR A 157 6.84 4.01 -1.96
CA THR A 157 5.91 2.91 -2.27
C THR A 157 6.68 1.73 -2.89
N ASP A 158 7.59 2.01 -3.82
CA ASP A 158 8.45 1.03 -4.45
C ASP A 158 9.35 0.32 -3.43
N ARG A 159 10.01 1.08 -2.54
CA ARG A 159 10.83 0.51 -1.47
C ARG A 159 10.00 -0.42 -0.58
N THR A 160 8.80 -0.01 -0.19
CA THR A 160 7.90 -0.84 0.61
C THR A 160 7.55 -2.15 -0.10
N TYR A 161 7.26 -2.12 -1.41
CA TYR A 161 7.01 -3.35 -2.17
C TYR A 161 8.21 -4.28 -2.22
N ARG A 162 9.42 -3.74 -2.39
CA ARG A 162 10.65 -4.55 -2.37
C ARG A 162 10.86 -5.20 -1.01
N THR A 163 10.75 -4.43 0.07
CA THR A 163 10.85 -4.95 1.45
C THR A 163 9.83 -6.05 1.72
N TYR A 164 8.56 -5.86 1.34
CA TYR A 164 7.54 -6.88 1.51
C TYR A 164 7.74 -8.09 0.60
N GLY A 165 8.19 -7.92 -0.64
CA GLY A 165 8.49 -9.03 -1.54
C GLY A 165 9.65 -9.90 -1.04
N ALA A 166 10.72 -9.27 -0.54
CA ALA A 166 11.84 -9.98 0.07
C ALA A 166 11.43 -10.71 1.36
N GLY A 167 10.70 -10.02 2.25
CA GLY A 167 10.15 -10.61 3.46
C GLY A 167 9.21 -11.78 3.19
N ASP A 168 8.33 -11.65 2.20
CA ASP A 168 7.40 -12.72 1.83
C ASP A 168 8.13 -13.98 1.37
N ARG A 169 9.15 -13.85 0.50
CA ARG A 169 9.96 -15.00 0.07
C ARG A 169 10.69 -15.62 1.26
N TYR A 170 11.29 -14.78 2.10
CA TYR A 170 11.99 -15.18 3.31
C TYR A 170 11.07 -15.98 4.24
N PHE A 171 9.92 -15.44 4.64
CA PHE A 171 9.01 -16.10 5.55
C PHE A 171 8.28 -17.29 4.92
N ALA A 172 7.92 -17.24 3.64
CA ALA A 172 7.30 -18.38 2.96
C ALA A 172 8.19 -19.63 3.01
N SER A 173 9.49 -19.46 2.82
CA SER A 173 10.46 -20.57 2.88
C SER A 173 10.53 -21.24 4.27
N ARG A 174 10.29 -20.47 5.35
CA ARG A 174 10.35 -20.97 6.73
C ARG A 174 9.01 -21.41 7.28
N PHE A 175 7.92 -20.83 6.78
CA PHE A 175 6.57 -21.07 7.28
C PHE A 175 6.20 -22.56 7.28
N GLU A 176 6.72 -23.34 6.32
CA GLU A 176 6.56 -24.81 6.28
C GLU A 176 7.06 -25.53 7.55
N HIS A 177 8.03 -24.95 8.25
CA HIS A 177 8.62 -25.52 9.47
C HIS A 177 8.19 -24.77 10.75
N SER A 178 7.34 -23.75 10.63
CA SER A 178 6.95 -22.93 11.77
C SER A 178 6.02 -23.71 12.71
N PRO A 179 6.30 -23.72 14.03
CA PRO A 179 5.56 -24.56 15.00
C PRO A 179 4.10 -24.13 15.20
N TYR A 180 3.74 -22.93 14.75
CA TYR A 180 2.39 -22.38 14.86
C TYR A 180 1.54 -22.57 13.59
N ARG A 181 2.12 -23.16 12.53
CA ARG A 181 1.39 -23.48 11.29
C ARG A 181 0.27 -24.48 11.57
N SER A 182 -0.91 -24.22 11.01
CA SER A 182 -2.00 -25.19 10.94
C SER A 182 -2.01 -25.89 9.58
N SER A 183 -2.45 -27.15 9.53
CA SER A 183 -2.69 -27.87 8.27
C SER A 183 -3.82 -27.25 7.43
N GLU A 184 -4.67 -26.42 8.03
CA GLU A 184 -5.83 -25.80 7.36
C GLU A 184 -5.52 -24.42 6.77
N GLU A 185 -4.37 -23.83 7.12
CA GLU A 185 -3.99 -22.47 6.76
C GLU A 185 -2.71 -22.47 5.93
N SER A 186 -2.70 -21.65 4.90
CA SER A 186 -1.56 -21.49 4.00
C SER A 186 -0.71 -20.28 4.38
N PHE A 187 0.48 -20.15 3.80
CA PHE A 187 1.29 -18.95 3.96
C PHE A 187 0.51 -17.69 3.56
N ASP A 188 -0.36 -17.76 2.54
CA ASP A 188 -1.19 -16.63 2.11
C ASP A 188 -2.11 -16.11 3.22
N ASP A 189 -2.58 -16.96 4.12
CA ASP A 189 -3.41 -16.55 5.27
C ASP A 189 -2.57 -15.75 6.29
N TYR A 190 -1.30 -16.10 6.42
CA TYR A 190 -0.31 -15.51 7.34
C TYR A 190 0.47 -14.32 6.77
N ARG A 191 0.51 -14.17 5.45
CA ARG A 191 1.28 -13.13 4.76
C ARG A 191 0.99 -11.71 5.29
N PRO A 192 -0.28 -11.30 5.54
CA PRO A 192 -0.55 -9.98 6.13
C PRO A 192 0.00 -9.84 7.56
N ALA A 193 0.04 -10.92 8.34
CA ALA A 193 0.60 -10.91 9.70
C ALA A 193 2.12 -10.71 9.69
N TYR A 194 2.85 -11.38 8.78
CA TYR A 194 4.28 -11.14 8.62
C TYR A 194 4.60 -9.71 8.19
N ARG A 195 3.87 -9.19 7.20
CA ARG A 195 4.02 -7.79 6.76
C ARG A 195 3.74 -6.79 7.88
N TYR A 196 2.72 -7.08 8.68
CA TYR A 196 2.43 -6.25 9.85
C TYR A 196 3.56 -6.26 10.88
N GLY A 197 4.15 -7.44 11.15
CA GLY A 197 5.31 -7.57 12.03
C GLY A 197 6.54 -6.79 11.50
N MET A 198 6.79 -6.83 10.19
CA MET A 198 7.88 -6.04 9.57
C MET A 198 7.65 -4.54 9.73
N GLN A 199 6.42 -4.07 9.51
CA GLN A 199 6.06 -2.67 9.74
C GLN A 199 6.21 -2.29 11.21
N ALA A 200 5.74 -3.14 12.13
CA ALA A 200 5.88 -2.93 13.56
C ALA A 200 7.36 -2.84 13.97
N ARG A 201 8.24 -3.67 13.39
CA ARG A 201 9.70 -3.58 13.62
C ARG A 201 10.28 -2.26 13.13
N SER A 202 9.89 -1.80 11.95
CA SER A 202 10.34 -0.50 11.43
C SER A 202 9.94 0.66 12.35
N ARG A 203 8.73 0.60 12.93
CA ARG A 203 8.19 1.67 13.79
C ARG A 203 8.62 1.59 15.25
N TYR A 204 8.74 0.38 15.79
CA TYR A 204 8.90 0.11 17.22
C TYR A 204 10.12 -0.75 17.52
N GLY A 205 11.09 -0.86 16.62
CA GLY A 205 12.23 -1.77 16.75
C GLY A 205 13.16 -1.49 17.93
N GLU A 206 13.03 -0.33 18.58
CA GLU A 206 13.72 0.00 19.83
C GLU A 206 12.95 -0.47 21.09
N ARG A 207 11.68 -0.85 20.94
CA ARG A 207 10.86 -1.41 22.03
C ARG A 207 11.02 -2.92 22.08
N ASP A 208 10.97 -3.46 23.30
CA ASP A 208 10.78 -4.88 23.51
C ASP A 208 9.35 -5.31 23.17
N TRP A 209 9.19 -6.59 22.80
CA TRP A 209 7.86 -7.21 22.71
C TRP A 209 7.35 -7.45 24.14
N ASP A 210 6.60 -6.48 24.68
CA ASP A 210 5.91 -6.56 25.96
C ASP A 210 4.38 -6.65 25.79
N ASP A 211 3.65 -6.88 26.89
CA ASP A 211 2.19 -7.01 26.86
C ASP A 211 1.49 -5.74 26.33
N ARG A 212 2.12 -4.57 26.50
CA ARG A 212 1.58 -3.28 26.02
C ARG A 212 1.70 -3.19 24.51
N LEU A 213 2.88 -3.47 23.95
CA LEU A 213 3.08 -3.51 22.52
C LEU A 213 2.22 -4.60 21.88
N GLU A 214 2.10 -5.78 22.51
CA GLU A 214 1.22 -6.83 22.01
C GLU A 214 -0.25 -6.37 21.95
N ALA A 215 -0.75 -5.69 22.98
CA ALA A 215 -2.10 -5.14 23.00
C ALA A 215 -2.32 -4.05 21.92
N GLU A 216 -1.35 -3.13 21.76
CA GLU A 216 -1.39 -2.12 20.69
C GLU A 216 -1.44 -2.77 19.29
N LEU A 217 -0.63 -3.80 19.07
CA LEU A 217 -0.59 -4.53 17.80
C LEU A 217 -1.86 -5.37 17.59
N ARG A 218 -2.46 -5.92 18.64
CA ARG A 218 -3.75 -6.60 18.57
C ARG A 218 -4.86 -5.67 18.08
N GLU A 219 -4.95 -4.47 18.64
CA GLU A 219 -5.92 -3.46 18.23
C GLU A 219 -5.66 -2.96 16.79
N GLY A 220 -4.39 -2.90 16.40
CA GLY A 220 -4.02 -2.63 15.03
C GLY A 220 -4.43 -3.75 14.07
N TRP A 221 -4.23 -5.02 14.45
CA TRP A 221 -4.52 -6.18 13.61
C TRP A 221 -5.96 -6.22 13.11
N GLU A 222 -6.95 -5.96 13.98
CA GLU A 222 -8.36 -5.97 13.57
C GLU A 222 -8.69 -4.89 12.53
N ARG A 223 -7.91 -3.80 12.47
CA ARG A 223 -8.09 -2.71 11.50
C ARG A 223 -7.39 -2.97 10.16
N ILE A 224 -6.42 -3.87 10.12
CA ILE A 224 -5.49 -4.05 8.98
C ILE A 224 -5.53 -5.46 8.39
N LYS A 225 -6.07 -6.45 9.09
CA LYS A 225 -6.09 -7.83 8.62
C LYS A 225 -6.78 -7.97 7.26
N GLY A 226 -7.63 -7.01 6.90
CA GLY A 226 -8.31 -6.95 5.60
C GLY A 226 -9.07 -8.24 5.33
N GLY A 227 -8.77 -8.88 4.19
CA GLY A 227 -9.34 -10.19 3.83
C GLY A 227 -8.71 -11.40 4.55
N SER A 228 -7.72 -11.22 5.43
CA SER A 228 -7.15 -12.32 6.21
C SER A 228 -8.19 -12.90 7.15
N ARG A 229 -8.27 -14.22 7.17
CA ARG A 229 -9.18 -14.99 8.02
C ARG A 229 -8.61 -15.21 9.42
N LEU A 230 -7.34 -14.87 9.67
CA LEU A 230 -6.68 -15.14 10.94
C LEU A 230 -7.22 -14.26 12.07
N THR A 231 -7.52 -14.87 13.20
CA THR A 231 -7.70 -14.14 14.47
C THR A 231 -6.35 -13.60 14.96
N TRP A 232 -6.36 -12.63 15.87
CA TRP A 232 -5.13 -12.19 16.52
C TRP A 232 -4.33 -13.34 17.13
N GLU A 233 -4.99 -14.29 17.79
CA GLU A 233 -4.31 -15.43 18.44
C GLU A 233 -3.51 -16.28 17.45
N ARG A 234 -3.99 -16.41 16.21
CA ARG A 234 -3.24 -17.08 15.14
C ARG A 234 -2.17 -16.17 14.55
N ALA A 235 -2.52 -14.92 14.25
CA ALA A 235 -1.66 -13.96 13.57
C ALA A 235 -0.44 -13.55 14.40
N LYS A 236 -0.59 -13.39 15.72
CA LYS A 236 0.44 -12.85 16.62
C LYS A 236 1.77 -13.61 16.54
N HIS A 237 1.74 -14.91 16.25
CA HIS A 237 2.95 -15.70 16.11
C HIS A 237 3.81 -15.23 14.91
N ALA A 238 3.18 -15.01 13.74
CA ALA A 238 3.87 -14.49 12.56
C ALA A 238 4.22 -13.01 12.70
N VAL A 239 3.35 -12.20 13.32
CA VAL A 239 3.66 -10.79 13.65
C VAL A 239 4.91 -10.71 14.51
N ARG A 240 4.99 -11.55 15.56
CA ARG A 240 6.12 -11.59 16.49
C ARG A 240 7.40 -12.10 15.83
N GLU A 241 7.31 -13.15 15.00
CA GLU A 241 8.47 -13.64 14.24
C GLU A 241 9.04 -12.55 13.33
N ALA A 242 8.18 -11.89 12.54
CA ALA A 242 8.61 -10.79 11.69
C ALA A 242 9.10 -9.57 12.50
N PHE A 243 8.50 -9.29 13.66
CA PHE A 243 8.96 -8.22 14.54
C PHE A 243 10.41 -8.46 15.00
N HIS A 244 10.76 -9.69 15.36
CA HIS A 244 12.11 -10.02 15.84
C HIS A 244 13.13 -10.24 14.71
N THR A 245 12.69 -10.56 13.50
CA THR A 245 13.56 -10.72 12.33
C THR A 245 14.17 -9.37 11.93
N ARG A 246 15.49 -9.33 11.72
CA ARG A 246 16.14 -8.08 11.26
C ARG A 246 15.98 -7.89 9.76
N GLU A 247 15.92 -6.63 9.32
CA GLU A 247 15.72 -6.29 7.91
C GLU A 247 16.85 -6.79 6.99
N ASP A 248 18.09 -6.79 7.48
CA ASP A 248 19.25 -7.33 6.77
C ASP A 248 19.15 -8.83 6.48
N GLU A 249 18.39 -9.59 7.26
CA GLU A 249 18.26 -11.04 7.06
C GLU A 249 17.41 -11.39 5.83
N TYR A 250 16.28 -10.72 5.63
CA TYR A 250 15.41 -11.00 4.49
C TYR A 250 15.79 -10.22 3.23
N LEU A 251 16.37 -9.02 3.37
CA LEU A 251 17.00 -8.37 2.21
C LEU A 251 18.24 -9.15 1.76
N GLY A 252 19.06 -9.64 2.68
CA GLY A 252 20.25 -10.46 2.39
C GLY A 252 19.95 -11.72 1.56
N ALA A 253 18.81 -12.37 1.82
CA ALA A 253 18.36 -13.54 1.07
C ALA A 253 18.12 -13.23 -0.43
N GLU A 254 17.58 -12.05 -0.75
CA GLU A 254 17.38 -11.61 -2.14
C GLU A 254 18.71 -11.39 -2.87
N TRP A 255 19.72 -10.84 -2.18
CA TRP A 255 21.06 -10.63 -2.75
C TRP A 255 21.80 -11.95 -3.02
N THR A 256 21.61 -12.97 -2.17
CA THR A 256 22.21 -14.29 -2.38
C THR A 256 21.56 -15.08 -3.53
N GLU A 257 20.26 -14.89 -3.77
CA GLU A 257 19.55 -15.56 -4.87
C GLU A 257 19.76 -14.88 -6.23
N THR A 258 19.93 -13.56 -6.27
CA THR A 258 20.13 -12.79 -7.53
C THR A 258 21.58 -12.74 -8.00
N GLY A 259 22.55 -13.22 -7.19
CA GLY A 259 23.97 -13.27 -7.57
C GLY A 259 24.67 -11.91 -7.67
N LEU A 260 24.02 -10.82 -7.25
CA LEU A 260 24.58 -9.48 -7.22
C LEU A 260 25.27 -9.26 -5.86
N GLY A 261 26.60 -9.33 -5.85
CA GLY A 261 27.41 -9.18 -4.63
C GLY A 261 27.13 -7.89 -3.87
N ALA A 262 27.16 -7.97 -2.53
CA ALA A 262 26.86 -6.84 -1.64
C ALA A 262 27.78 -5.62 -1.90
N PRO A 263 27.26 -4.38 -1.87
CA PRO A 263 28.12 -3.21 -1.78
C PRO A 263 28.82 -3.25 -0.42
N THR A 264 30.15 -3.30 -0.46
CA THR A 264 30.99 -3.23 0.74
C THR A 264 30.69 -1.93 1.48
N THR A 265 29.99 -2.02 2.61
CA THR A 265 29.93 -0.92 3.58
C THR A 265 31.32 -0.75 4.17
N GLY A 266 32.12 0.10 3.52
CA GLY A 266 33.42 0.55 3.99
C GLY A 266 33.25 1.30 5.30
N THR A 267 33.26 0.56 6.42
CA THR A 267 33.53 1.15 7.73
C THR A 267 35.02 1.39 7.81
N THR A 268 35.46 2.60 7.47
CA THR A 268 36.79 3.10 7.78
C THR A 268 36.93 3.18 9.30
N ARG A 269 37.34 2.08 9.92
CA ARG A 269 37.80 2.07 11.31
C ARG A 269 39.19 2.71 11.31
N SER A 270 39.25 4.01 11.56
CA SER A 270 40.49 4.72 11.82
C SER A 270 41.11 4.19 13.12
N GLY A 271 41.96 3.18 12.98
CA GLY A 271 42.72 2.57 14.05
C GLY A 271 44.07 3.26 14.17
N ILE A 272 44.17 4.10 15.20
CA ILE A 272 45.40 4.71 15.71
C ILE A 272 46.43 3.60 15.96
N GLY A 273 47.56 3.64 15.24
CA GLY A 273 48.69 2.74 15.47
C GLY A 273 49.55 3.24 16.63
N PRO A 274 49.95 2.38 17.58
CA PRO A 274 51.01 2.74 18.52
C PRO A 274 52.37 2.58 17.82
N GLY A 275 53.05 3.71 17.62
CA GLY A 275 54.46 3.74 17.24
C GLY A 275 55.30 3.04 18.30
N THR A 276 56.05 2.02 17.87
CA THR A 276 57.15 1.47 18.65
C THR A 276 58.45 1.92 18.01
N ASP A 277 59.02 2.91 18.68
CA ASP A 277 60.35 3.45 18.51
C ASP A 277 61.31 2.65 19.41
N ARG A 278 62.25 1.88 18.83
CA ARG A 278 63.59 1.45 19.32
C ARG A 278 64.29 0.77 18.13
N GLY A 279 65.53 1.03 17.71
CA GLY A 279 66.70 1.54 18.42
C GLY A 279 67.76 0.43 18.45
N PHE A 280 68.81 0.61 17.63
CA PHE A 280 70.04 -0.18 17.43
C PHE A 280 70.00 -1.43 16.57
#